data_AF-A0A662GRV2-F1
#
_entry.id   AF-A0A662GRV2-F1
#
_cell.length_a   1.000
_cell.length_b   1.000
_cell.length_c   1.000
_cell.angle_alpha   90.00
_cell.angle_beta   90.00
_cell.angle_gamma   90.00
#
_symmetry.space_group_name_H-M   'P 1'
#
loop_
_entity.id
_entity.type
_entity.pdbx_description
1 polymer ?
#
loop_
_entity_poly.entity_id
_entity_poly.type
_entity_poly.pdbx_seq_one_letter_code
_entity_poly.pdbx_strand_id
1 'polypeptide(L)'
;MIEWLSEIGVAVLLVLLIASMYAFHLSMTSLILARTEIEVVKFVTESGLTRTVLDVSDLYFARAKYLSKYNGTLGLRVLPALNITLSECCGRVRVHVRSWSGHVIPSLNFTVMRVVLGPDGVEGVESEKGVVTDYCDTQVTYDENSLYVVLVTYYKLACFEVLAPSEVLRDNYDPRSDELYNESDVLRVYAVLPFYERPFPIQFSKVGDHVRLKVECGTVAFIVVEERGTYVVERFPLLRGGGGFRTELCKYIVCEYYTFMVMAGESS
;
A
#
# COMPACT_ATOMS: atom_id res chain seq x y z
N MET A 1 9.20 37.21 35.35
CA MET A 1 8.61 36.23 36.30
C MET A 1 7.24 35.73 35.84
N ILE A 2 6.35 36.62 35.35
CA ILE A 2 5.05 36.26 34.76
C ILE A 2 5.20 35.46 33.45
N GLU A 3 6.18 35.81 32.61
CA GLU A 3 6.45 35.11 31.34
C GLU A 3 6.84 33.63 31.55
N TRP A 4 7.73 33.34 32.52
CA TRP A 4 8.11 31.98 32.88
C TRP A 4 6.94 31.15 33.42
N LEU A 5 6.02 31.76 34.18
CA LEU A 5 4.80 31.10 34.64
C LEU A 5 3.83 30.79 33.48
N SER A 6 3.75 31.69 32.49
CA SER A 6 2.93 31.44 31.29
C SER A 6 3.49 30.33 30.42
N GLU A 7 4.82 30.25 30.27
CA GLU A 7 5.48 29.23 29.46
C GLU A 7 5.33 27.83 30.09
N ILE A 8 5.49 27.73 31.41
CA ILE A 8 5.20 26.49 32.16
C ILE A 8 3.71 26.13 32.06
N GLY A 9 2.82 27.12 32.15
CA GLY A 9 1.37 26.90 32.01
C GLY A 9 0.98 26.34 30.64
N VAL A 10 1.58 26.86 29.56
CA VAL A 10 1.35 26.38 28.19
C VAL A 10 1.92 24.97 28.00
N ALA A 11 3.11 24.68 28.54
CA ALA A 11 3.70 23.35 28.47
C ALA A 11 2.85 22.29 29.20
N VAL A 12 2.33 22.63 30.39
CA VAL A 12 1.43 21.75 31.15
C VAL A 12 0.10 21.54 30.42
N LEU A 13 -0.48 22.58 29.82
CA LEU A 13 -1.67 22.48 28.99
C LEU A 13 -1.46 21.59 27.76
N LEU A 14 -0.30 21.68 27.11
CA LEU A 14 0.05 20.84 25.96
C LEU A 14 0.19 19.36 26.38
N VAL A 15 0.85 19.08 27.50
CA VAL A 15 0.97 17.71 28.04
C VAL A 15 -0.40 17.15 28.42
N LEU A 16 -1.26 17.96 29.05
CA LEU A 16 -2.64 17.56 29.38
C LEU A 16 -3.49 17.34 28.12
N LEU A 17 -3.28 18.12 27.06
CA LEU A 17 -3.95 17.92 25.78
C LEU A 17 -3.49 16.60 25.14
N ILE A 18 -2.19 16.33 25.10
CA ILE A 18 -1.64 15.08 24.59
C ILE A 18 -2.15 13.88 25.42
N ALA A 19 -2.11 13.97 26.74
CA ALA A 19 -2.60 12.93 27.63
C ALA A 19 -4.11 12.72 27.50
N SER A 20 -4.91 13.78 27.34
CA SER A 20 -6.35 13.67 27.10
C SER A 20 -6.67 13.09 25.73
N MET A 21 -5.88 13.39 24.69
CA MET A 21 -5.98 12.73 23.40
C MET A 21 -5.63 11.24 23.48
N TYR A 22 -4.60 10.86 24.24
CA TYR A 22 -4.27 9.44 24.46
C TYR A 22 -5.32 8.71 25.31
N ALA A 23 -5.82 9.35 26.37
CA ALA A 23 -6.90 8.81 27.19
C ALA A 23 -8.21 8.70 26.41
N PHE A 24 -8.51 9.67 25.54
CA PHE A 24 -9.64 9.62 24.62
C PHE A 24 -9.44 8.52 23.57
N HIS A 25 -8.23 8.34 23.04
CA HIS A 25 -7.92 7.22 22.16
C HIS A 25 -8.09 5.87 22.86
N LEU A 26 -7.54 5.68 24.07
CA LEU A 26 -7.68 4.46 24.87
C LEU A 26 -9.13 4.21 25.29
N SER A 27 -9.86 5.26 25.64
CA SER A 27 -11.27 5.22 26.02
C SER A 27 -12.16 4.91 24.82
N MET A 28 -11.95 5.55 23.66
CA MET A 28 -12.58 5.15 22.40
C MET A 28 -12.25 3.70 22.06
N THR A 29 -10.99 3.28 22.21
CA THR A 29 -10.58 1.88 21.99
C THR A 29 -11.34 0.93 22.93
N SER A 30 -11.61 1.36 24.17
CA SER A 30 -12.32 0.57 25.19
C SER A 30 -13.86 0.63 25.07
N LEU A 31 -14.43 1.71 24.53
CA LEU A 31 -15.87 1.94 24.40
C LEU A 31 -16.41 1.43 23.05
N ILE A 32 -15.57 1.41 22.01
CA ILE A 32 -15.82 0.71 20.74
C ILE A 32 -15.90 -0.82 20.97
N LEU A 33 -15.28 -1.35 22.02
CA LEU A 33 -15.31 -2.78 22.37
C LEU A 33 -16.64 -3.27 22.98
N ALA A 34 -17.56 -2.39 23.39
CA ALA A 34 -18.60 -2.78 24.34
C ALA A 34 -19.99 -3.06 23.75
N ARG A 35 -20.31 -2.76 22.48
CA ARG A 35 -21.68 -2.99 21.97
C ARG A 35 -21.88 -3.30 20.48
N THR A 36 -20.84 -3.28 19.65
CA THR A 36 -20.90 -3.57 18.21
C THR A 36 -19.98 -4.75 17.86
N GLU A 37 -20.52 -5.76 17.17
CA GLU A 37 -19.83 -6.77 16.37
C GLU A 37 -18.76 -7.67 17.03
N ILE A 38 -19.23 -8.79 17.58
CA ILE A 38 -18.39 -9.91 18.07
C ILE A 38 -17.40 -10.39 16.99
N GLU A 39 -17.78 -10.38 15.72
CA GLU A 39 -16.95 -10.93 14.63
C GLU A 39 -15.85 -9.99 14.17
N VAL A 40 -16.09 -8.68 14.02
CA VAL A 40 -15.03 -7.72 13.68
C VAL A 40 -14.00 -7.65 14.80
N VAL A 41 -14.42 -7.61 16.06
CA VAL A 41 -13.47 -7.61 17.20
C VAL A 41 -12.63 -8.90 17.22
N LYS A 42 -13.25 -10.07 16.99
CA LYS A 42 -12.53 -11.35 16.85
C LYS A 42 -11.55 -11.31 15.69
N PHE A 43 -11.98 -10.86 14.51
CA PHE A 43 -11.12 -10.76 13.34
C PHE A 43 -9.94 -9.83 13.59
N VAL A 44 -10.17 -8.61 14.10
CA VAL A 44 -9.11 -7.62 14.37
C VAL A 44 -8.09 -8.15 15.37
N THR A 45 -8.55 -8.85 16.40
CA THR A 45 -7.68 -9.46 17.41
C THR A 45 -6.89 -10.63 16.83
N GLU A 46 -7.56 -11.54 16.11
CA GLU A 46 -6.93 -12.74 15.53
C GLU A 46 -6.00 -12.43 14.36
N SER A 47 -6.23 -11.36 13.61
CA SER A 47 -5.41 -10.91 12.48
C SER A 47 -4.28 -9.98 12.89
N GLY A 48 -4.25 -9.51 14.15
CA GLY A 48 -3.24 -8.58 14.64
C GLY A 48 -3.39 -7.14 14.13
N LEU A 49 -4.55 -6.79 13.53
CA LEU A 49 -4.87 -5.44 13.05
C LEU A 49 -5.05 -4.40 14.18
N THR A 50 -4.90 -4.81 15.44
CA THR A 50 -4.78 -3.90 16.58
C THR A 50 -3.53 -3.01 16.47
N ARG A 51 -2.42 -3.54 15.93
CA ARG A 51 -1.17 -2.81 15.71
C ARG A 51 -1.32 -1.72 14.65
N THR A 52 -0.55 -0.64 14.80
CA THR A 52 -0.48 0.46 13.81
C THR A 52 0.71 0.31 12.87
N VAL A 53 1.74 -0.41 13.28
CA VAL A 53 2.90 -0.76 12.46
C VAL A 53 2.88 -2.27 12.23
N LEU A 54 2.89 -2.67 10.97
CA LEU A 54 2.79 -4.07 10.52
C LEU A 54 3.91 -4.36 9.51
N ASP A 55 4.33 -5.61 9.43
CA ASP A 55 5.17 -6.09 8.34
C ASP A 55 4.32 -6.65 7.20
N VAL A 56 4.94 -6.90 6.03
CA VAL A 56 4.23 -7.47 4.87
C VAL A 56 3.60 -8.82 5.22
N SER A 57 4.32 -9.66 5.97
CA SER A 57 3.84 -10.96 6.44
C SER A 57 2.59 -10.85 7.33
N ASP A 58 2.47 -9.79 8.13
CA ASP A 58 1.30 -9.51 8.95
C ASP A 58 0.07 -9.17 8.09
N LEU A 59 0.24 -8.37 7.04
CA LEU A 59 -0.84 -8.05 6.10
C LEU A 59 -1.34 -9.30 5.37
N TYR A 60 -0.42 -10.18 4.96
CA TYR A 60 -0.80 -11.47 4.38
C TYR A 60 -1.49 -12.39 5.38
N PHE A 61 -1.04 -12.39 6.63
CA PHE A 61 -1.73 -13.12 7.69
C PHE A 61 -3.16 -12.60 7.90
N ALA A 62 -3.37 -11.28 7.90
CA ALA A 62 -4.70 -10.69 7.96
C ALA A 62 -5.57 -11.09 6.75
N ARG A 63 -5.04 -11.00 5.51
CA ARG A 63 -5.74 -11.47 4.30
C ARG A 63 -6.08 -12.94 4.38
N ALA A 64 -5.13 -13.80 4.76
CA ALA A 64 -5.36 -15.24 4.86
C ALA A 64 -6.42 -15.59 5.92
N LYS A 65 -6.39 -14.93 7.08
CA LYS A 65 -7.42 -15.09 8.12
C LYS A 65 -8.79 -14.65 7.65
N TYR A 66 -8.86 -13.51 6.95
CA TYR A 66 -10.10 -13.04 6.34
C TYR A 66 -10.66 -14.05 5.35
N LEU A 67 -9.87 -14.46 4.36
CA LEU A 67 -10.30 -15.38 3.30
C LEU A 67 -10.70 -16.77 3.83
N SER A 68 -10.06 -17.24 4.90
CA SER A 68 -10.33 -18.58 5.44
C SER A 68 -11.52 -18.66 6.40
N LYS A 69 -11.86 -17.56 7.09
CA LYS A 69 -12.83 -17.61 8.20
C LYS A 69 -13.91 -16.53 8.17
N TYR A 70 -13.64 -15.35 7.61
CA TYR A 70 -14.50 -14.18 7.78
C TYR A 70 -15.07 -13.60 6.48
N ASN A 71 -14.61 -14.04 5.31
CA ASN A 71 -15.05 -13.51 4.00
C ASN A 71 -16.56 -13.69 3.71
N GLY A 72 -17.24 -14.59 4.43
CA GLY A 72 -18.68 -14.80 4.31
C GLY A 72 -19.53 -13.87 5.18
N THR A 73 -18.94 -13.23 6.20
CA THR A 73 -19.68 -12.41 7.19
C THR A 73 -19.19 -10.98 7.27
N LEU A 74 -17.91 -10.74 7.02
CA LEU A 74 -17.28 -9.43 7.05
C LEU A 74 -16.86 -9.01 5.65
N GLY A 75 -16.87 -7.70 5.41
CA GLY A 75 -16.12 -7.04 4.36
C GLY A 75 -14.76 -6.59 4.87
N LEU A 76 -13.74 -6.64 4.00
CA LEU A 76 -12.39 -6.14 4.28
C LEU A 76 -11.87 -5.37 3.06
N ARG A 77 -11.33 -4.17 3.29
CA ARG A 77 -10.57 -3.41 2.31
C ARG A 77 -9.22 -3.00 2.88
N VAL A 78 -8.17 -3.22 2.11
CA VAL A 78 -6.80 -2.76 2.41
C VAL A 78 -6.35 -1.97 1.19
N LEU A 79 -6.33 -0.65 1.34
CA LEU A 79 -6.12 0.31 0.26
C LEU A 79 -4.94 1.21 0.58
N PRO A 80 -4.26 1.81 -0.42
CA PRO A 80 -3.38 2.93 -0.17
C PRO A 80 -4.10 4.04 0.59
N ALA A 81 -3.39 4.83 1.41
CA ALA A 81 -4.00 5.89 2.22
C ALA A 81 -4.76 6.93 1.38
N LEU A 82 -4.33 7.15 0.14
CA LEU A 82 -4.97 8.04 -0.83
C LEU A 82 -5.47 7.24 -2.03
N ASN A 83 -6.52 7.75 -2.67
CA ASN A 83 -6.97 7.25 -3.96
C ASN A 83 -6.11 7.89 -5.05
N ILE A 84 -5.22 7.09 -5.63
CA ILE A 84 -4.31 7.49 -6.70
C ILE A 84 -4.79 6.80 -7.98
N THR A 85 -5.01 7.57 -9.04
CA THR A 85 -5.41 7.03 -10.35
C THR A 85 -4.66 7.74 -11.47
N LEU A 86 -4.58 7.08 -12.62
CA LEU A 86 -3.98 7.64 -13.83
C LEU A 86 -5.01 7.71 -14.95
N SER A 87 -4.88 8.71 -15.81
CA SER A 87 -5.59 8.79 -17.07
C SER A 87 -4.67 9.28 -18.18
N GLU A 88 -5.03 9.01 -19.43
CA GLU A 88 -4.35 9.60 -20.58
C GLU A 88 -4.82 11.06 -20.78
N CYS A 89 -3.88 11.93 -21.19
CA CYS A 89 -4.19 13.24 -21.74
C CYS A 89 -3.12 13.64 -22.76
N CYS A 90 -3.49 13.74 -24.04
CA CYS A 90 -2.61 14.21 -25.13
C CYS A 90 -1.31 13.38 -25.26
N GLY A 91 -1.38 12.06 -25.12
CA GLY A 91 -0.27 11.12 -25.15
C GLY A 91 0.57 11.10 -23.88
N ARG A 92 0.14 11.80 -22.82
CA ARG A 92 0.85 11.90 -21.54
C ARG A 92 0.03 11.32 -20.39
N VAL A 93 0.72 10.96 -19.32
CA VAL A 93 0.10 10.51 -18.07
C VAL A 93 -0.41 11.72 -17.29
N ARG A 94 -1.70 11.71 -16.96
CA ARG A 94 -2.30 12.58 -15.95
C ARG A 94 -2.44 11.80 -14.65
N VAL A 95 -1.85 12.30 -13.58
CA VAL A 95 -1.96 11.72 -12.23
C VAL A 95 -3.07 12.43 -11.49
N HIS A 96 -4.00 11.69 -10.90
CA HIS A 96 -5.06 12.20 -10.02
C HIS A 96 -4.87 11.66 -8.61
N VAL A 97 -5.00 12.53 -7.61
CA VAL A 97 -4.85 12.15 -6.21
C VAL A 97 -5.95 12.79 -5.36
N ARG A 98 -6.73 11.95 -4.69
CA ARG A 98 -7.79 12.39 -3.77
C ARG A 98 -7.80 11.53 -2.51
N SER A 99 -8.46 12.01 -1.47
CA SER A 99 -8.91 11.10 -0.41
C SER A 99 -9.97 10.12 -0.95
N TRP A 100 -10.14 8.98 -0.29
CA TRP A 100 -11.22 8.03 -0.60
C TRP A 100 -12.62 8.61 -0.44
N SER A 101 -12.76 9.72 0.28
CA SER A 101 -14.01 10.50 0.42
C SER A 101 -14.22 11.56 -0.67
N GLY A 102 -13.29 11.67 -1.63
CA GLY A 102 -13.36 12.65 -2.73
C GLY A 102 -12.79 14.03 -2.41
N HIS A 103 -12.38 14.29 -1.16
CA HIS A 103 -11.71 15.55 -0.81
C HIS A 103 -10.33 15.66 -1.47
N VAL A 104 -10.06 16.86 -1.99
CA VAL A 104 -8.79 17.29 -2.56
C VAL A 104 -7.84 17.65 -1.42
N ILE A 105 -6.60 17.15 -1.48
CA ILE A 105 -5.57 17.45 -0.48
C ILE A 105 -4.51 18.31 -1.16
N PRO A 106 -4.30 19.57 -0.71
CA PRO A 106 -3.43 20.49 -1.42
C PRO A 106 -1.96 20.10 -1.30
N SER A 107 -1.23 20.30 -2.40
CA SER A 107 0.24 20.31 -2.44
C SER A 107 0.91 19.01 -1.97
N LEU A 108 0.47 17.87 -2.52
CA LEU A 108 1.10 16.57 -2.33
C LEU A 108 2.29 16.42 -3.27
N ASN A 109 3.42 15.89 -2.79
CA ASN A 109 4.52 15.54 -3.68
C ASN A 109 4.20 14.20 -4.34
N PHE A 110 4.43 14.09 -5.66
CA PHE A 110 4.30 12.83 -6.37
C PHE A 110 5.59 12.45 -7.09
N THR A 111 5.74 11.15 -7.33
CA THR A 111 6.66 10.58 -8.30
C THR A 111 5.87 9.57 -9.12
N VAL A 112 5.93 9.67 -10.44
CA VAL A 112 5.39 8.66 -11.35
C VAL A 112 6.56 8.01 -12.08
N MET A 113 6.54 6.69 -12.15
CA MET A 113 7.49 5.88 -12.90
C MET A 113 6.70 5.03 -13.89
N ARG A 114 7.01 5.17 -15.17
CA ARG A 114 6.58 4.25 -16.23
C ARG A 114 7.71 3.28 -16.53
N VAL A 115 7.39 2.00 -16.55
CA VAL A 115 8.30 0.93 -16.94
C VAL A 115 7.74 0.26 -18.19
N VAL A 116 8.50 0.30 -19.27
CA VAL A 116 8.19 -0.39 -20.52
C VAL A 116 8.69 -1.82 -20.39
N LEU A 117 7.76 -2.77 -20.44
CA LEU A 117 8.04 -4.19 -20.35
C LEU A 117 8.20 -4.78 -21.75
N GLY A 118 9.24 -5.60 -21.91
CA GLY A 118 9.52 -6.38 -23.11
C GLY A 118 9.67 -7.86 -22.81
N PRO A 119 9.92 -8.69 -23.84
CA PRO A 119 10.11 -10.13 -23.67
C PRO A 119 11.32 -10.48 -22.79
N ASP A 120 12.35 -9.63 -22.79
CA ASP A 120 13.61 -9.84 -22.03
C ASP A 120 13.69 -9.03 -20.72
N GLY A 121 12.57 -8.42 -20.30
CA GLY A 121 12.46 -7.67 -19.04
C GLY A 121 12.17 -6.19 -19.23
N VAL A 122 12.96 -5.33 -18.58
CA VAL A 122 12.76 -3.87 -18.60
C VAL A 122 13.48 -3.26 -19.82
N GLU A 123 12.71 -2.73 -20.78
CA GLU A 123 13.25 -2.11 -21.99
C GLU A 123 13.50 -0.61 -21.84
N GLY A 124 12.67 0.06 -21.05
CA GLY A 124 12.72 1.50 -20.86
C GLY A 124 12.08 1.94 -19.56
N VAL A 125 12.56 3.05 -19.02
CA VAL A 125 12.00 3.68 -17.82
C VAL A 125 11.90 5.18 -18.04
N GLU A 126 10.72 5.74 -17.82
CA GLU A 126 10.49 7.17 -17.73
C GLU A 126 10.05 7.49 -16.30
N SER A 127 10.56 8.57 -15.71
CA SER A 127 10.09 9.00 -14.40
C SER A 127 9.99 10.51 -14.32
N GLU A 128 9.04 10.97 -13.51
CA GLU A 128 8.84 12.39 -13.23
C GLU A 128 8.43 12.58 -11.78
N LYS A 129 8.82 13.74 -11.23
CA LYS A 129 8.51 14.17 -9.88
C LYS A 129 7.89 15.55 -9.93
N GLY A 130 6.94 15.83 -9.06
CA GLY A 130 6.28 17.13 -9.01
C GLY A 130 5.35 17.27 -7.81
N VAL A 131 4.47 18.26 -7.91
CA VAL A 131 3.46 18.56 -6.89
C VAL A 131 2.07 18.45 -7.52
N VAL A 132 1.15 17.78 -6.83
CA VAL A 132 -0.24 17.58 -7.25
C VAL A 132 -1.18 18.08 -6.15
N THR A 133 -2.26 18.76 -6.55
CA THR A 133 -3.32 19.20 -5.63
C THR A 133 -4.60 18.38 -5.85
N ASP A 134 -5.02 18.22 -7.10
CA ASP A 134 -6.13 17.33 -7.49
C ASP A 134 -5.65 16.40 -8.61
N TYR A 135 -5.16 17.01 -9.69
CA TYR A 135 -4.49 16.32 -10.79
C TYR A 135 -3.29 17.12 -11.29
N CYS A 136 -2.41 16.45 -12.03
CA CYS A 136 -1.32 17.09 -12.77
C CYS A 136 -1.05 16.32 -14.06
N ASP A 137 -0.72 17.06 -15.12
CA ASP A 137 -0.25 16.51 -16.39
C ASP A 137 1.27 16.39 -16.35
N THR A 138 1.77 15.19 -16.63
CA THR A 138 3.21 14.90 -16.62
C THR A 138 3.77 14.90 -18.04
N GLN A 139 5.08 14.86 -18.17
CA GLN A 139 5.82 14.60 -19.40
C GLN A 139 6.04 13.10 -19.64
N VAL A 140 5.66 12.22 -18.71
CA VAL A 140 5.72 10.77 -18.92
C VAL A 140 4.71 10.37 -19.98
N THR A 141 5.17 9.60 -20.96
CA THR A 141 4.35 9.13 -22.08
C THR A 141 3.32 8.10 -21.60
N TYR A 142 2.09 8.16 -22.11
CA TYR A 142 1.06 7.17 -21.79
C TYR A 142 1.07 6.00 -22.78
N ASP A 143 0.92 4.78 -22.26
CA ASP A 143 0.86 3.52 -23.00
C ASP A 143 0.21 2.46 -22.10
N GLU A 144 -0.88 1.88 -22.58
CA GLU A 144 -1.71 0.91 -21.83
C GLU A 144 -0.97 -0.37 -21.48
N ASN A 145 0.10 -0.73 -22.20
CA ASN A 145 0.89 -1.94 -21.97
C ASN A 145 2.03 -1.73 -20.96
N SER A 146 2.18 -0.52 -20.43
CA SER A 146 3.26 -0.20 -19.49
C SER A 146 2.85 -0.42 -18.04
N LEU A 147 3.83 -0.76 -17.21
CA LEU A 147 3.69 -0.74 -15.76
C LEU A 147 3.88 0.70 -15.26
N TYR A 148 2.93 1.20 -14.48
CA TYR A 148 3.04 2.48 -13.80
C TYR A 148 3.12 2.29 -12.29
N VAL A 149 4.02 3.04 -11.66
CA VAL A 149 4.12 3.11 -10.20
C VAL A 149 4.08 4.57 -9.81
N VAL A 150 3.11 4.93 -8.99
CA VAL A 150 2.94 6.29 -8.48
C VAL A 150 3.21 6.27 -6.98
N LEU A 151 4.12 7.11 -6.53
CA LEU A 151 4.34 7.42 -5.12
C LEU A 151 3.75 8.80 -4.83
N VAL A 152 2.98 8.91 -3.77
CA VAL A 152 2.51 10.19 -3.23
C VAL A 152 3.00 10.33 -1.80
N THR A 153 3.59 11.48 -1.48
CA THR A 153 4.10 11.78 -0.14
C THR A 153 3.60 13.12 0.39
N TYR A 154 3.36 13.16 1.69
CA TYR A 154 3.01 14.36 2.46
C TYR A 154 3.55 14.24 3.89
N TYR A 155 4.59 15.02 4.21
CA TYR A 155 5.37 14.86 5.45
C TYR A 155 5.81 13.39 5.67
N LYS A 156 5.27 12.72 6.70
CA LYS A 156 5.58 11.33 7.05
C LYS A 156 4.62 10.31 6.40
N LEU A 157 3.60 10.78 5.69
CA LEU A 157 2.71 9.90 4.94
C LEU A 157 3.32 9.63 3.57
N ALA A 158 3.52 8.35 3.26
CA ALA A 158 3.84 7.91 1.92
C ALA A 158 2.83 6.82 1.54
N CYS A 159 2.28 6.88 0.34
CA CYS A 159 1.42 5.83 -0.19
C CYS A 159 1.70 5.69 -1.67
N PHE A 160 1.48 4.49 -2.19
CA PHE A 160 1.78 4.19 -3.57
C PHE A 160 0.59 3.51 -4.24
N GLU A 161 0.64 3.49 -5.55
CA GLU A 161 -0.26 2.74 -6.40
C GLU A 161 0.55 2.09 -7.51
N VAL A 162 0.33 0.80 -7.72
CA VAL A 162 0.87 0.03 -8.85
C VAL A 162 -0.28 -0.21 -9.83
N LEU A 163 -0.06 0.13 -11.09
CA LEU A 163 -1.00 -0.05 -12.19
C LEU A 163 -0.27 -0.81 -13.29
N ALA A 164 -0.67 -2.06 -13.50
CA ALA A 164 -0.09 -2.91 -14.52
C ALA A 164 -1.21 -3.49 -15.41
N PRO A 165 -0.90 -3.81 -16.68
CA PRO A 165 -1.83 -4.56 -17.53
C PRO A 165 -2.20 -5.88 -16.85
N SER A 166 -3.50 -6.21 -16.84
CA SER A 166 -3.99 -7.43 -16.17
C SER A 166 -3.39 -8.72 -16.75
N GLU A 167 -2.97 -8.68 -18.01
CA GLU A 167 -2.38 -9.82 -18.74
C GLU A 167 -1.00 -10.22 -18.21
N VAL A 168 -0.26 -9.27 -17.61
CA VAL A 168 1.08 -9.50 -17.07
C VAL A 168 1.07 -9.67 -15.56
N LEU A 169 -0.07 -9.52 -14.88
CA LEU A 169 -0.16 -9.67 -13.42
C LEU A 169 -0.28 -11.15 -13.03
N ARG A 170 0.54 -11.59 -12.06
CA ARG A 170 0.46 -12.92 -11.44
C ARG A 170 0.42 -12.82 -9.91
N ASP A 171 -0.29 -13.76 -9.27
CA ASP A 171 -0.33 -13.95 -7.80
C ASP A 171 0.37 -15.28 -7.46
N ASN A 172 1.71 -15.31 -7.55
CA ASN A 172 2.53 -16.51 -7.34
C ASN A 172 3.72 -16.30 -6.40
N TYR A 173 3.66 -15.29 -5.53
CA TYR A 173 4.69 -14.99 -4.55
C TYR A 173 4.17 -15.18 -3.12
N ASP A 174 4.94 -15.86 -2.27
CA ASP A 174 4.69 -16.01 -0.85
C ASP A 174 5.64 -15.08 -0.05
N PRO A 175 5.13 -13.98 0.52
CA PRO A 175 5.93 -13.05 1.33
C PRO A 175 6.28 -13.57 2.72
N ARG A 176 5.78 -14.74 3.15
CA ARG A 176 6.23 -15.34 4.41
C ARG A 176 7.56 -16.05 4.24
N SER A 177 7.79 -16.66 3.08
CA SER A 177 9.04 -17.37 2.75
C SER A 177 9.92 -16.62 1.74
N ASP A 178 9.44 -15.50 1.21
CA ASP A 178 10.04 -14.76 0.10
C ASP A 178 10.24 -15.63 -1.15
N GLU A 179 9.34 -16.57 -1.38
CA GLU A 179 9.42 -17.53 -2.47
C GLU A 179 8.47 -17.17 -3.61
N LEU A 180 8.97 -17.29 -4.83
CA LEU A 180 8.25 -17.07 -6.07
C LEU A 180 8.08 -18.44 -6.75
N TYR A 181 6.84 -18.87 -6.91
CA TYR A 181 6.46 -20.14 -7.53
C TYR A 181 6.34 -19.96 -9.05
N ASN A 182 7.48 -20.07 -9.74
CA ASN A 182 7.63 -19.86 -11.19
C ASN A 182 7.20 -21.09 -12.02
N GLU A 183 6.78 -20.86 -13.26
CA GLU A 183 6.37 -21.93 -14.20
C GLU A 183 7.53 -22.46 -15.04
N SER A 184 8.54 -21.62 -15.27
CA SER A 184 9.76 -21.92 -16.01
C SER A 184 10.98 -21.30 -15.32
N ASP A 185 12.19 -21.53 -15.82
CA ASP A 185 13.39 -21.03 -15.15
C ASP A 185 13.40 -19.48 -15.12
N VAL A 186 13.61 -18.94 -13.91
CA VAL A 186 13.70 -17.49 -13.68
C VAL A 186 15.08 -17.03 -14.14
N LEU A 187 15.09 -16.09 -15.08
CA LEU A 187 16.30 -15.53 -15.66
C LEU A 187 16.76 -14.28 -14.90
N ARG A 188 15.82 -13.37 -14.59
CA ARG A 188 16.07 -12.11 -13.90
C ARG A 188 14.86 -11.70 -13.07
N VAL A 189 15.11 -10.98 -11.98
CA VAL A 189 14.05 -10.35 -11.19
C VAL A 189 14.47 -8.93 -10.88
N TYR A 190 13.55 -7.98 -11.06
CA TYR A 190 13.72 -6.58 -10.66
C TYR A 190 12.75 -6.25 -9.53
N ALA A 191 13.24 -5.65 -8.46
CA ALA A 191 12.40 -5.07 -7.42
C ALA A 191 11.97 -3.66 -7.83
N VAL A 192 10.70 -3.36 -7.59
CA VAL A 192 10.12 -2.04 -7.81
C VAL A 192 9.97 -1.34 -6.47
N LEU A 193 10.73 -0.27 -6.28
CA LEU A 193 10.67 0.60 -5.10
C LEU A 193 10.23 1.99 -5.55
N PRO A 194 9.04 2.47 -5.17
CA PRO A 194 8.51 3.77 -5.57
C PRO A 194 9.41 4.97 -5.27
N PHE A 195 10.30 4.88 -4.28
CA PHE A 195 11.27 5.93 -3.97
C PHE A 195 12.45 5.99 -4.96
N TYR A 196 12.65 4.95 -5.77
CA TYR A 196 13.74 4.84 -6.73
C TYR A 196 13.25 5.25 -8.12
N GLU A 197 14.14 5.78 -8.95
CA GLU A 197 13.80 6.25 -10.29
C GLU A 197 13.69 5.13 -11.33
N ARG A 198 14.13 3.92 -10.98
CA ARG A 198 14.11 2.74 -11.84
C ARG A 198 14.01 1.45 -11.01
N PRO A 199 13.39 0.39 -11.55
CA PRO A 199 13.49 -0.95 -10.97
C PRO A 199 14.95 -1.38 -10.89
N PHE A 200 15.32 -2.12 -9.85
CA PHE A 200 16.70 -2.61 -9.69
C PHE A 200 16.74 -4.13 -9.64
N PRO A 201 17.78 -4.75 -10.21
CA PRO A 201 17.90 -6.20 -10.22
C PRO A 201 18.14 -6.73 -8.80
N ILE A 202 17.43 -7.79 -8.44
CA ILE A 202 17.61 -8.50 -7.17
C ILE A 202 18.20 -9.89 -7.38
N GLN A 203 18.89 -10.37 -6.35
CA GLN A 203 19.41 -11.72 -6.32
C GLN A 203 18.31 -12.70 -5.90
N PHE A 204 18.37 -13.91 -6.43
CA PHE A 204 17.52 -15.02 -6.03
C PHE A 204 18.32 -16.32 -5.98
N SER A 205 17.80 -17.31 -5.28
CA SER A 205 18.38 -18.64 -5.17
C SER A 205 17.33 -19.70 -5.52
N LYS A 206 17.73 -20.74 -6.23
CA LYS A 206 16.82 -21.84 -6.60
C LYS A 206 16.54 -22.72 -5.39
N VAL A 207 15.27 -23.03 -5.15
CA VAL A 207 14.79 -23.90 -4.09
C VAL A 207 13.84 -24.92 -4.73
N GLY A 208 14.38 -26.08 -5.11
CA GLY A 208 13.61 -27.08 -5.84
C GLY A 208 13.12 -26.56 -7.20
N ASP A 209 11.80 -26.46 -7.36
CA ASP A 209 11.08 -26.00 -8.54
C ASP A 209 10.78 -24.49 -8.54
N HIS A 210 11.00 -23.81 -7.42
CA HIS A 210 10.73 -22.37 -7.26
C HIS A 210 12.01 -21.60 -6.92
N VAL A 211 11.91 -20.27 -6.78
CA VAL A 211 13.05 -19.42 -6.39
C VAL A 211 12.73 -18.64 -5.12
N ARG A 212 13.74 -18.46 -4.26
CA ARG A 212 13.68 -17.55 -3.12
C ARG A 212 14.36 -16.23 -3.46
N LEU A 213 13.64 -15.13 -3.29
CA LEU A 213 14.08 -13.78 -3.61
C LEU A 213 14.80 -13.15 -2.41
N LYS A 214 15.84 -12.37 -2.67
CA LYS A 214 16.47 -11.50 -1.66
C LYS A 214 15.78 -10.13 -1.68
N VAL A 215 14.73 -10.00 -0.88
CA VAL A 215 13.82 -8.84 -0.92
C VAL A 215 14.36 -7.67 -0.10
N GLU A 216 14.28 -6.46 -0.66
CA GLU A 216 14.59 -5.21 0.04
C GLU A 216 13.32 -4.60 0.64
N CYS A 217 13.42 -4.05 1.86
CA CYS A 217 12.32 -3.30 2.47
C CYS A 217 11.89 -2.14 1.57
N GLY A 218 10.59 -1.92 1.45
CA GLY A 218 10.00 -0.92 0.58
C GLY A 218 9.66 -1.42 -0.82
N THR A 219 10.00 -2.67 -1.17
CA THR A 219 9.60 -3.26 -2.45
C THR A 219 8.08 -3.37 -2.52
N VAL A 220 7.45 -2.87 -3.58
CA VAL A 220 5.99 -2.93 -3.78
C VAL A 220 5.55 -3.95 -4.80
N ALA A 221 6.42 -4.28 -5.75
CA ALA A 221 6.19 -5.27 -6.79
C ALA A 221 7.52 -5.83 -7.30
N PHE A 222 7.46 -6.97 -7.97
CA PHE A 222 8.56 -7.58 -8.69
C PHE A 222 8.22 -7.65 -10.18
N ILE A 223 9.20 -7.34 -11.02
CA ILE A 223 9.16 -7.66 -12.46
C ILE A 223 10.02 -8.91 -12.64
N VAL A 224 9.39 -10.00 -13.04
CA VAL A 224 10.03 -11.31 -13.20
C VAL A 224 10.19 -11.60 -14.67
N VAL A 225 11.40 -11.99 -15.07
CA VAL A 225 11.72 -12.48 -16.41
C VAL A 225 11.96 -13.98 -16.32
N GLU A 226 11.06 -14.75 -16.90
CA GLU A 226 11.16 -16.19 -17.09
C GLU A 226 11.46 -16.51 -18.56
N GLU A 227 11.88 -17.74 -18.85
CA GLU A 227 12.07 -18.20 -20.25
C GLU A 227 10.83 -18.01 -21.14
N ARG A 228 9.63 -18.06 -20.55
CA ARG A 228 8.36 -17.92 -21.25
C ARG A 228 7.85 -16.48 -21.36
N GLY A 229 8.53 -15.51 -20.74
CA GLY A 229 8.21 -14.10 -20.83
C GLY A 229 8.33 -13.34 -19.52
N THR A 230 7.92 -12.07 -19.57
CA THR A 230 7.99 -11.13 -18.45
C THR A 230 6.62 -10.94 -17.82
N TYR A 231 6.56 -10.92 -16.49
CA TYR A 231 5.34 -10.65 -15.74
C TYR A 231 5.62 -9.84 -14.47
N VAL A 232 4.57 -9.31 -13.86
CA VAL A 232 4.61 -8.49 -12.65
C VAL A 232 3.89 -9.21 -11.51
N VAL A 233 4.48 -9.16 -10.33
CA VAL A 233 3.88 -9.68 -9.10
C VAL A 233 3.82 -8.57 -8.08
N GLU A 234 2.63 -8.25 -7.59
CA GLU A 234 2.50 -7.31 -6.48
C GLU A 234 2.99 -7.97 -5.19
N ARG A 235 3.83 -7.26 -4.43
CA ARG A 235 4.28 -7.75 -3.13
C ARG A 235 3.20 -7.56 -2.08
N PHE A 236 2.36 -6.54 -2.22
CA PHE A 236 1.30 -6.21 -1.27
C PHE A 236 -0.04 -6.80 -1.68
N PRO A 237 -0.81 -7.38 -0.74
CA PRO A 237 -2.08 -7.99 -1.06
C PRO A 237 -3.18 -6.92 -0.98
N LEU A 238 -3.23 -5.99 -1.94
CA LEU A 238 -4.25 -4.95 -1.95
C LEU A 238 -5.63 -5.60 -2.11
N LEU A 239 -6.44 -5.53 -1.05
CA LEU A 239 -7.82 -5.99 -1.07
C LEU A 239 -8.70 -4.81 -1.44
N ARG A 240 -8.85 -4.59 -2.75
CA ARG A 240 -9.75 -3.57 -3.30
C ARG A 240 -11.21 -4.04 -3.37
N GLY A 241 -11.40 -5.35 -3.34
CA GLY A 241 -12.69 -6.03 -3.46
C GLY A 241 -13.33 -6.40 -2.12
N GLY A 242 -14.58 -6.00 -1.97
CA GLY A 242 -15.52 -6.36 -0.91
C GLY A 242 -16.83 -5.70 -1.27
N GLY A 243 -17.95 -6.40 -1.11
CA GLY A 243 -19.29 -5.86 -1.40
C GLY A 243 -19.58 -4.56 -0.65
N GLY A 244 -20.82 -4.08 -0.69
CA GLY A 244 -21.25 -3.15 0.34
C GLY A 244 -20.94 -3.77 1.72
N PHE A 245 -20.38 -3.00 2.64
CA PHE A 245 -20.32 -3.40 4.04
C PHE A 245 -20.43 -2.16 4.91
N ARG A 246 -21.03 -2.33 6.09
CA ARG A 246 -21.10 -1.27 7.09
C ARG A 246 -19.72 -1.16 7.74
N THR A 247 -18.95 -0.14 7.38
CA THR A 247 -17.62 0.07 7.97
C THR A 247 -17.72 0.26 9.49
N GLU A 248 -17.03 -0.61 10.22
CA GLU A 248 -16.95 -0.58 11.70
C GLU A 248 -15.54 -0.28 12.19
N LEU A 249 -14.55 -0.87 11.52
CA LEU A 249 -13.16 -0.48 11.63
C LEU A 249 -12.80 0.40 10.43
N CYS A 250 -12.24 1.58 10.70
CA CYS A 250 -11.54 2.38 9.71
C CYS A 250 -10.30 2.97 10.37
N LYS A 251 -9.11 2.55 9.95
CA LYS A 251 -7.85 3.05 10.51
C LYS A 251 -6.74 3.10 9.48
N TYR A 252 -5.73 3.90 9.78
CA TYR A 252 -4.47 3.86 9.07
C TYR A 252 -3.49 2.91 9.76
N ILE A 253 -2.69 2.23 8.95
CA ILE A 253 -1.55 1.43 9.37
C ILE A 253 -0.34 1.82 8.53
N VAL A 254 0.85 1.59 9.07
CA VAL A 254 2.11 1.73 8.36
C VAL A 254 2.68 0.33 8.16
N CYS A 255 3.03 0.00 6.92
CA CYS A 255 3.79 -1.20 6.61
C CYS A 255 5.06 -0.82 5.85
N GLU A 256 6.20 -1.16 6.43
CA GLU A 256 7.52 -0.68 6.02
C GLU A 256 7.55 0.86 5.98
N TYR A 257 7.48 1.45 4.78
CA TYR A 257 7.48 2.91 4.56
C TYR A 257 6.10 3.47 4.17
N TYR A 258 5.11 2.61 3.93
CA TYR A 258 3.87 3.01 3.28
C TYR A 258 2.68 2.98 4.23
N THR A 259 1.81 3.96 4.09
CA THR A 259 0.57 4.10 4.84
C THR A 259 -0.58 3.49 4.03
N PHE A 260 -1.29 2.56 4.66
CA PHE A 260 -2.51 1.96 4.13
C PHE A 260 -3.71 2.34 4.99
N MET A 261 -4.86 2.44 4.35
CA MET A 261 -6.16 2.50 5.01
C MET A 261 -6.76 1.09 5.05
N VAL A 262 -7.07 0.63 6.25
CA VAL A 262 -7.76 -0.65 6.48
C VAL A 262 -9.17 -0.36 6.94
N MET A 263 -10.14 -0.94 6.22
CA MET A 263 -11.55 -0.89 6.56
C MET A 263 -12.10 -2.31 6.72
N ALA A 264 -12.84 -2.57 7.79
CA ALA A 264 -13.53 -3.83 8.00
C ALA A 264 -14.91 -3.59 8.64
N GLY A 265 -15.86 -4.50 8.42
CA GLY A 265 -17.21 -4.36 8.95
C GLY A 265 -18.16 -5.44 8.46
N GLU A 266 -19.37 -5.54 9.01
CA GLU A 266 -20.41 -6.49 8.56
C GLU A 266 -20.75 -6.30 7.07
N SER A 267 -20.69 -7.40 6.32
CA SER A 267 -21.15 -7.44 4.94
C SER A 267 -22.65 -7.11 4.85
N SER A 268 -23.03 -6.24 3.92
CA SER A 268 -24.41 -5.82 3.68
C SER A 268 -25.06 -6.58 2.53
#